data_AF-A0A1F5IRF6-F1
#
_entry.id   AF-A0A1F5IRF6-F1
#
_cell.length_a   1.000
_cell.length_b   1.000
_cell.length_c   1.000
_cell.angle_alpha   90.00
_cell.angle_beta   90.00
_cell.angle_gamma   90.00
#
_symmetry.space_group_name_H-M   'P 1'
#
loop_
_entity.id
_entity.type
_entity.pdbx_description
1 polymer ?
#
loop_
_entity_poly.entity_id
_entity_poly.type
_entity_poly.pdbx_seq_one_letter_code
_entity_poly.pdbx_strand_id
1 'polypeptide(L)'
;MAFSEALSDDGRISGRGSPWLRGIIEGFMTFLGAIGHALPFLIDRFETALIVASVVVGAELITIAYIRKRYMDTPFLSAAFQIIVGGLIVLAAGILIGKS
;
A
#
# COMPACT_ATOMS: atom_id res chain seq x y z
N MET A 1 6.45 -1.40 -8.35
CA MET A 1 5.50 -0.28 -8.55
C MET A 1 6.11 1.04 -8.05
N ALA A 2 7.39 1.30 -8.28
CA ALA A 2 8.04 2.55 -7.85
C ALA A 2 8.65 3.22 -9.08
N PHE A 3 9.97 3.16 -9.24
CA PHE A 3 10.64 3.65 -10.46
C PHE A 3 10.11 3.03 -11.75
N SER A 4 9.72 1.74 -11.71
CA SER A 4 9.11 1.04 -12.84
C SER A 4 7.83 1.71 -13.36
N GLU A 5 7.03 2.28 -12.44
CA GLU A 5 5.75 2.90 -12.77
C GLU A 5 5.97 4.37 -13.14
N ALA A 6 6.77 5.09 -12.35
CA ALA A 6 7.04 6.49 -12.60
C ALA A 6 7.85 6.77 -13.88
N LEU A 7 8.84 5.93 -14.22
CA LEU A 7 9.65 6.10 -15.44
C LEU A 7 8.94 5.65 -16.73
N SER A 8 7.79 4.97 -16.61
CA SER A 8 6.99 4.58 -17.79
C SER A 8 6.27 5.77 -18.43
N ASP A 9 6.14 6.88 -17.70
CA ASP A 9 5.54 8.12 -18.16
C ASP A 9 6.45 9.30 -17.83
N ASP A 10 7.08 9.89 -18.85
CA ASP A 10 8.00 11.03 -18.71
C ASP A 10 7.32 12.36 -18.35
N GLY A 11 5.99 12.38 -18.27
CA GLY A 11 5.21 13.54 -17.87
C GLY A 11 4.99 14.57 -18.99
N ARG A 12 5.58 14.40 -20.18
CA ARG A 12 5.47 15.38 -21.28
C ARG A 12 4.07 15.46 -21.86
N ILE A 13 3.40 14.31 -21.98
CA ILE A 13 2.04 14.20 -22.51
C ILE A 13 1.02 14.21 -21.36
N SER A 14 1.31 13.52 -20.26
CA SER A 14 0.37 13.37 -19.14
C SER A 14 0.27 14.61 -18.25
N GLY A 15 1.25 15.51 -18.29
CA GLY A 15 1.31 16.70 -17.43
C GLY A 15 1.55 16.39 -15.94
N ARG A 16 1.88 15.14 -15.59
CA ARG A 16 2.02 14.67 -14.20
C ARG A 16 3.34 15.08 -13.53
N GLY A 17 4.18 15.85 -14.22
CA GLY A 17 5.46 16.35 -13.72
C GLY A 17 6.60 15.33 -13.81
N SER A 18 7.68 15.59 -13.07
CA SER A 18 8.93 14.82 -13.17
C SER A 18 8.75 13.34 -12.77
N PRO A 19 9.14 12.39 -13.63
CA PRO A 19 9.06 10.96 -13.33
C PRO A 19 10.00 10.55 -12.18
N TRP A 20 11.13 11.24 -12.02
CA TRP A 20 12.07 10.96 -10.92
C TRP A 20 11.47 11.27 -9.55
N LEU A 21 10.81 12.44 -9.43
CA LEU A 21 10.19 12.84 -8.16
C LEU A 21 9.04 11.90 -7.79
N ARG A 22 8.20 11.54 -8.76
CA ARG A 22 7.12 10.57 -8.59
C ARG A 22 7.67 9.22 -8.13
N GLY A 23 8.70 8.70 -8.81
CA GLY A 23 9.29 7.41 -8.48
C GLY A 23 9.90 7.36 -7.08
N ILE A 24 10.56 8.44 -6.65
CA ILE A 24 11.10 8.55 -5.28
C ILE A 24 9.96 8.57 -4.25
N ILE A 25 8.92 9.37 -4.47
CA ILE A 25 7.78 9.46 -3.54
C ILE A 25 7.05 8.11 -3.47
N GLU A 26 6.71 7.51 -4.61
CA GLU A 26 6.04 6.21 -4.69
C GLU A 26 6.87 5.10 -4.04
N GLY A 27 8.18 5.05 -4.34
CA GLY A 27 9.09 4.08 -3.74
C GLY A 27 9.24 4.25 -2.23
N PHE A 28 9.38 5.49 -1.76
CA PHE A 28 9.51 5.79 -0.34
C PHE A 28 8.23 5.45 0.44
N MET A 29 7.06 5.81 -0.09
CA MET A 29 5.78 5.46 0.54
C MET A 29 5.54 3.95 0.55
N THR A 30 5.96 3.23 -0.51
CA THR A 30 5.91 1.76 -0.55
C THR A 30 6.82 1.16 0.54
N PHE A 31 8.04 1.69 0.67
CA PHE A 31 8.98 1.24 1.70
C PHE A 31 8.43 1.50 3.11
N LEU A 32 7.90 2.70 3.37
CA LEU A 32 7.28 3.05 4.65
C LEU A 32 6.13 2.10 5.00
N GLY A 33 5.26 1.80 4.04
CA GLY A 33 4.19 0.83 4.24
C GLY A 33 4.74 -0.56 4.59
N ALA A 34 5.70 -1.04 3.80
CA ALA A 34 6.32 -2.34 4.00
C ALA A 34 6.96 -2.49 5.38
N ILE A 35 7.73 -1.49 5.83
CA ILE A 35 8.34 -1.54 7.17
C ILE A 35 7.31 -1.37 8.27
N GLY A 36 6.26 -0.57 8.06
CA GLY A 36 5.22 -0.30 9.05
C GLY A 36 4.57 -1.59 9.56
N HIS A 37 4.21 -2.49 8.64
CA HIS A 37 3.60 -3.77 9.01
C HIS A 37 4.61 -4.92 9.20
N ALA A 38 5.87 -4.78 8.78
CA ALA A 38 6.89 -5.81 8.98
C ALA A 38 7.59 -5.69 10.34
N LEU A 39 7.89 -4.47 10.81
CA LEU A 39 8.57 -4.23 12.09
C LEU A 39 7.87 -4.85 13.31
N PRO A 40 6.53 -4.89 13.41
CA PRO A 40 5.85 -5.56 14.53
C PRO A 40 6.21 -7.05 14.69
N PHE A 41 6.64 -7.73 13.63
CA PHE A 41 7.08 -9.13 13.71
C PHE A 41 8.46 -9.33 14.34
N LEU A 42 9.13 -8.25 14.76
CA LEU A 42 10.27 -8.34 15.67
C LEU A 42 9.85 -8.58 17.14
N ILE A 43 8.55 -8.52 17.45
CA ILE A 43 8.01 -8.88 18.75
C ILE A 43 7.96 -10.41 18.86
N ASP A 44 8.57 -10.99 19.88
CA ASP A 44 8.66 -12.45 20.08
C ASP A 44 7.29 -13.15 20.13
N ARG A 45 6.27 -12.45 20.64
CA ARG A 45 4.91 -12.99 20.74
C ARG A 45 4.16 -12.74 19.44
N PHE A 46 4.02 -13.81 18.65
CA PHE A 46 3.32 -13.78 17.36
C PHE A 46 1.93 -13.12 17.42
N GLU A 47 1.09 -13.48 18.39
CA GLU A 47 -0.25 -12.90 18.54
C GLU A 47 -0.20 -11.37 18.74
N THR A 48 0.76 -10.89 19.54
CA THR A 48 0.95 -9.45 19.75
C THR A 48 1.48 -8.78 18.48
N ALA A 49 2.47 -9.38 17.82
CA ALA A 49 2.99 -8.90 16.54
C ALA A 49 1.87 -8.75 15.50
N LEU A 50 1.00 -9.77 15.39
CA LEU A 50 -0.10 -9.80 14.45
C LEU A 50 -1.14 -8.72 14.73
N ILE A 51 -1.52 -8.52 15.99
CA ILE A 51 -2.46 -7.46 16.38
C ILE A 51 -1.87 -6.09 16.06
N VAL A 52 -0.60 -5.85 16.42
CA VAL A 52 0.06 -4.56 16.16
C VAL A 52 0.19 -4.30 14.65
N ALA A 53 0.64 -5.29 13.88
CA ALA A 53 0.71 -5.19 12.41
C ALA A 53 -0.67 -4.90 11.79
N SER A 54 -1.72 -5.57 12.27
CA SER A 54 -3.08 -5.35 11.78
C SER A 54 -3.59 -3.94 12.06
N VAL A 55 -3.25 -3.36 13.23
CA VAL A 55 -3.58 -1.97 13.56
C VAL A 55 -2.83 -0.99 12.65
N VAL A 56 -1.53 -1.23 12.40
CA VAL A 56 -0.74 -0.41 11.48
C VAL A 56 -1.34 -0.42 10.08
N VAL A 57 -1.61 -1.62 9.54
CA VAL A 57 -2.26 -1.76 8.23
C VAL A 57 -3.63 -1.06 8.22
N GLY A 58 -4.44 -1.21 9.26
CA GLY A 58 -5.73 -0.53 9.37
C GLY A 58 -5.60 1.00 9.26
N ALA A 59 -4.62 1.58 9.96
CA ALA A 59 -4.33 3.01 9.90
C ALA A 59 -3.82 3.46 8.52
N GLU A 60 -2.96 2.65 7.88
CA GLU A 60 -2.47 2.89 6.52
C GLU A 60 -3.61 2.91 5.50
N LEU A 61 -4.50 1.91 5.54
CA LEU A 61 -5.62 1.82 4.60
C LEU A 61 -6.60 2.97 4.77
N ILE A 62 -6.90 3.39 6.00
CA ILE A 62 -7.73 4.58 6.28
C ILE A 62 -7.08 5.83 5.70
N THR A 63 -5.77 5.98 5.91
CA THR A 63 -4.99 7.13 5.41
C THR A 63 -4.99 7.17 3.88
N ILE A 64 -4.74 6.04 3.22
CA ILE A 64 -4.78 5.93 1.75
C ILE A 64 -6.18 6.26 1.22
N ALA A 65 -7.23 5.68 1.83
CA ALA A 65 -8.61 5.95 1.42
C ALA A 65 -8.98 7.42 1.61
N TYR A 66 -8.52 8.07 2.68
CA TYR A 66 -8.69 9.50 2.91
C TYR A 66 -7.99 10.35 1.84
N ILE A 67 -6.72 10.06 1.54
CA ILE A 67 -5.95 10.77 0.51
C ILE A 67 -6.64 10.63 -0.86
N ARG A 68 -7.06 9.41 -1.23
CA ARG A 68 -7.79 9.18 -2.50
C ARG A 68 -9.11 9.95 -2.55
N LYS A 69 -9.86 9.99 -1.45
CA LYS A 69 -11.09 10.79 -1.36
C LYS A 69 -10.81 12.28 -1.51
N ARG A 70 -9.76 12.80 -0.86
CA ARG A 70 -9.47 14.24 -0.79
C ARG A 70 -8.87 14.82 -2.06
N TYR A 71 -8.03 14.04 -2.77
CA TYR A 71 -7.22 14.52 -3.89
C TYR A 71 -7.55 13.85 -5.23
N MET A 72 -8.30 12.74 -5.25
CA MET A 72 -8.62 12.00 -6.48
C MET A 72 -10.12 11.76 -6.67
N ASP A 73 -10.98 12.50 -5.96
CA ASP A 73 -12.45 12.45 -6.03
C ASP A 73 -13.04 11.02 -6.01
N THR A 74 -12.32 10.08 -5.41
CA THR A 74 -12.74 8.68 -5.39
C THR A 74 -13.73 8.48 -4.24
N PRO A 75 -14.92 7.90 -4.49
CA PRO A 75 -15.85 7.56 -3.43
C PRO A 75 -15.18 6.63 -2.41
N PHE A 76 -15.21 7.00 -1.13
CA PHE A 76 -14.56 6.25 -0.04
C PHE A 76 -14.95 4.77 -0.02
N LEU A 77 -16.23 4.49 -0.28
CA LEU A 77 -16.76 3.12 -0.28
C LEU A 77 -16.15 2.26 -1.40
N SER A 78 -15.99 2.82 -2.60
CA SER A 78 -15.35 2.13 -3.73
C SER A 78 -13.87 1.91 -3.48
N ALA A 79 -13.18 2.91 -2.90
CA ALA A 79 -11.77 2.77 -2.52
C ALA A 79 -11.58 1.67 -1.45
N ALA A 80 -12.40 1.68 -0.40
CA ALA A 80 -12.35 0.69 0.66
C ALA A 80 -12.66 -0.73 0.13
N PHE A 81 -13.66 -0.87 -0.74
CA PHE A 81 -14.01 -2.16 -1.34
C PHE A 81 -12.85 -2.74 -2.16
N GLN A 82 -12.24 -1.94 -3.04
CA GLN A 82 -11.09 -2.37 -3.86
C GLN A 82 -9.91 -2.82 -2.99
N ILE A 83 -9.61 -2.04 -1.95
CA ILE A 83 -8.51 -2.31 -1.02
C ILE A 83 -8.75 -3.62 -0.26
N ILE A 84 -9.95 -3.79 0.31
CA ILE A 84 -10.27 -4.97 1.14
C ILE A 84 -10.31 -6.23 0.28
N VAL A 85 -11.03 -6.20 -0.85
CA VAL A 85 -11.17 -7.38 -1.72
C VAL A 85 -9.82 -7.75 -2.35
N GLY A 86 -9.08 -6.76 -2.85
CA GLY A 86 -7.73 -6.99 -3.38
C GLY A 86 -6.80 -7.59 -2.32
N GLY A 87 -6.81 -7.05 -1.10
CA GLY A 87 -6.02 -7.57 0.02
C GLY A 87 -6.38 -9.01 0.39
N LEU A 88 -7.67 -9.34 0.46
CA LEU A 88 -8.13 -10.70 0.77
C LEU A 88 -7.68 -11.72 -0.29
N ILE A 89 -7.72 -11.35 -1.58
CA ILE A 89 -7.27 -12.21 -2.67
C ILE A 89 -5.76 -12.48 -2.55
N VAL A 90 -4.95 -11.44 -2.31
CA VAL A 90 -3.50 -11.60 -2.14
C VAL A 90 -3.16 -12.43 -0.91
N LEU A 91 -3.86 -12.21 0.21
CA LEU A 91 -3.70 -13.03 1.42
C LEU A 91 -4.04 -14.50 1.16
N ALA A 92 -5.16 -14.78 0.51
CA ALA A 92 -5.57 -16.14 0.16
C ALA A 92 -4.54 -16.82 -0.76
N ALA A 93 -4.03 -16.10 -1.77
CA ALA A 93 -2.97 -16.60 -2.63
C ALA A 93 -1.69 -16.90 -1.84
N GLY A 94 -1.29 -16.02 -0.91
CA GLY A 94 -0.14 -16.23 -0.03
C GLY A 94 -0.28 -17.48 0.84
N ILE A 95 -1.46 -17.70 1.43
CA ILE A 95 -1.75 -18.92 2.21
C ILE A 95 -1.68 -20.17 1.33
N LEU A 96 -2.26 -20.14 0.13
CA LEU A 96 -2.27 -21.28 -0.78
C LEU A 96 -0.87 -21.66 -1.26
N ILE A 97 -0.04 -20.67 -1.63
CA ILE A 97 1.35 -20.89 -2.06
C ILE A 97 2.22 -21.33 -0.89
N GLY A 98 2.04 -20.73 0.30
CA GLY A 98 2.85 -21.03 1.49
C GLY A 98 2.55 -22.38 2.16
N LYS A 99 1.52 -23.12 1.73
CA LYS A 99 1.21 -24.48 2.20
C LYS A 99 2.01 -25.58 1.48
N SER A 100 2.92 -25.20 0.58
CA SER A 100 3.84 -26.08 -0.15
C SER A 100 5.18 -26.26 0.56
#